data_AF-A0A178DTQ7-F1
#
_entry.id   AF-A0A178DTQ7-F1
#
_cell.length_a   1.000
_cell.length_b   1.000
_cell.length_c   1.000
_cell.angle_alpha   90.00
_cell.angle_beta   90.00
_cell.angle_gamma   90.00
#
_symmetry.space_group_name_H-M   'P 1'
#
loop_
_entity.id
_entity.type
_entity.pdbx_description
1 polymer ?
#
loop_
_entity_poly.entity_id
_entity_poly.type
_entity_poly.pdbx_seq_one_letter_code
_entity_poly.pdbx_strand_id
1 'polypeptide(L)'
;MDDSHPDSTTVPSAPGPTITTTPSSEAPSQPSKPPTRAPPSASTLQKLRYLVLKHVSRTAQNADRTLLRLAALLSTPSGTDVLLCTISYTLTLVRALLSRLLERRLASIATAIAEKADGILLPGETLIASLPAPASTKLIAQVVGSSKALADTISDFRIFVRMWGLVGMYTWARGTYTSPLPSDASTKEKILRQLTWASIASCVGFQVLENGAYLSSKGALTSATWTGDVGKARENNWWLWSSRFWAVYVGVELARLGVVRFYNEGKRLVDDVVDDGEKEGKLRREERVKQASLENWLWWKDLASNLAYAPMTIHWSLEQGLLSDWGVGACGMVAGGALLLDAWRKTA
;
A
#
# COMPACT_ATOMS: atom_id res chain seq x y z
N MET A 1 -24.18 -4.41 31.85
CA MET A 1 -25.30 -5.02 31.11
C MET A 1 -25.52 -6.34 31.77
N ASP A 2 -26.72 -6.59 32.28
CA ASP A 2 -27.29 -7.93 32.39
C ASP A 2 -28.69 -7.80 32.98
N ASP A 3 -29.68 -7.94 32.11
CA ASP A 3 -31.02 -8.41 32.48
C ASP A 3 -31.00 -9.93 32.29
N SER A 4 -31.15 -10.63 33.41
CA SER A 4 -31.24 -12.07 33.52
C SER A 4 -32.70 -12.48 33.74
N HIS A 5 -33.23 -13.29 32.83
CA HIS A 5 -34.41 -14.13 33.07
C HIS A 5 -33.94 -15.59 33.23
N PRO A 6 -34.59 -16.36 34.10
CA PRO A 6 -35.18 -17.60 33.60
C PRO A 6 -36.58 -17.89 34.17
N ASP A 7 -37.40 -18.51 33.33
CA ASP A 7 -38.77 -18.95 33.61
C ASP A 7 -38.85 -20.37 34.18
N SER A 8 -39.75 -20.56 35.14
CA SER A 8 -40.48 -21.80 35.47
C SER A 8 -41.59 -21.39 36.47
N THR A 9 -42.87 -21.74 36.38
CA THR A 9 -43.47 -23.09 36.40
C THR A 9 -45.00 -23.02 36.15
N THR A 10 -45.55 -24.16 35.72
CA THR A 10 -46.90 -24.63 35.30
C THR A 10 -48.22 -24.09 35.96
N VAL A 11 -49.29 -23.74 35.18
CA VAL A 11 -50.55 -24.49 34.76
C VAL A 11 -51.69 -24.53 35.85
N PRO A 12 -53.02 -24.61 35.56
CA PRO A 12 -53.98 -23.74 34.83
C PRO A 12 -55.32 -23.47 35.63
N SER A 13 -56.26 -22.67 35.09
CA SER A 13 -57.73 -22.93 35.01
C SER A 13 -58.58 -21.65 34.85
N ALA A 14 -59.57 -21.70 33.94
CA ALA A 14 -60.68 -20.75 33.77
C ALA A 14 -61.83 -21.06 34.78
N PRO A 15 -63.07 -20.49 34.71
CA PRO A 15 -63.64 -19.40 33.87
C PRO A 15 -64.53 -18.38 34.64
N GLY A 16 -65.08 -17.38 33.93
CA GLY A 16 -66.41 -16.80 34.27
C GLY A 16 -66.46 -15.33 34.74
N PRO A 17 -67.63 -14.66 34.65
CA PRO A 17 -67.73 -13.48 33.78
C PRO A 17 -68.42 -12.22 34.39
N THR A 18 -68.41 -11.14 33.60
CA THR A 18 -69.43 -10.07 33.47
C THR A 18 -69.60 -9.01 34.60
N ILE A 19 -69.70 -7.75 34.13
CA ILE A 19 -70.72 -6.71 34.43
C ILE A 19 -70.08 -5.32 34.69
N THR A 20 -70.18 -4.48 33.65
CA THR A 20 -70.76 -3.12 33.60
C THR A 20 -70.70 -2.24 34.87
N THR A 21 -70.12 -1.05 34.76
CA THR A 21 -70.82 0.25 34.97
C THR A 21 -69.86 1.45 34.87
N THR A 22 -70.12 2.35 33.91
CA THR A 22 -69.83 3.79 33.97
C THR A 22 -70.91 4.49 34.80
N PRO A 23 -70.64 5.63 35.44
CA PRO A 23 -71.01 6.90 34.79
C PRO A 23 -70.07 8.11 35.04
N SER A 24 -70.32 9.12 34.21
CA SER A 24 -69.74 10.46 34.04
C SER A 24 -69.61 11.35 35.28
N SER A 25 -68.68 12.30 35.21
CA SER A 25 -68.87 13.66 35.74
C SER A 25 -68.06 14.69 34.94
N GLU A 26 -68.70 15.81 34.61
CA GLU A 26 -68.27 16.93 33.76
C GLU A 26 -67.29 17.92 34.42
N ALA A 27 -66.35 18.42 33.59
CA ALA A 27 -65.85 19.81 33.40
C ALA A 27 -65.41 20.67 34.61
N PRO A 28 -64.38 21.56 34.46
CA PRO A 28 -64.50 22.77 33.62
C PRO A 28 -63.26 23.16 32.78
N SER A 29 -63.54 24.01 31.79
CA SER A 29 -62.74 24.53 30.68
C SER A 29 -61.69 25.59 31.04
N GLN A 30 -60.56 25.59 30.32
CA GLN A 30 -59.55 26.66 30.32
C GLN A 30 -59.33 27.27 28.91
N PRO A 31 -58.93 28.56 28.82
CA PRO A 31 -59.03 29.36 27.60
C PRO A 31 -57.89 29.14 26.58
N SER A 32 -58.23 29.33 25.30
CA SER A 32 -57.44 29.03 24.11
C SER A 32 -56.19 29.93 23.93
N LYS A 33 -55.04 29.30 23.72
CA LYS A 33 -53.81 29.97 23.25
C LYS A 33 -53.92 30.29 21.75
N PRO A 34 -53.44 31.46 21.28
CA PRO A 34 -53.44 31.79 19.86
C PRO A 34 -52.53 30.85 19.05
N PRO A 35 -52.87 30.54 17.79
CA PRO A 35 -52.15 29.53 17.01
C PRO A 35 -50.72 29.98 16.73
N THR A 36 -49.76 29.15 17.14
CA THR A 36 -48.35 29.28 16.77
C THR A 36 -48.22 29.17 15.25
N ARG A 37 -47.79 30.24 14.59
CA ARG A 37 -47.53 30.29 13.15
C ARG A 37 -46.48 29.24 12.79
N ALA A 38 -46.87 28.23 12.00
CA ALA A 38 -45.93 27.24 11.49
C ALA A 38 -44.81 27.93 10.69
N PRO A 39 -43.54 27.53 10.83
CA PRO A 39 -42.45 28.12 10.07
C PRO A 39 -42.70 27.95 8.56
N PRO A 40 -42.38 28.94 7.72
CA PRO A 40 -42.59 28.82 6.28
C PRO A 40 -41.82 27.60 5.75
N SER A 41 -42.51 26.70 5.06
CA SER A 41 -41.89 25.52 4.46
C SER A 41 -40.89 25.99 3.39
N ALA A 42 -39.60 25.79 3.65
CA ALA A 42 -38.54 26.16 2.71
C ALA A 42 -38.82 25.55 1.34
N SER A 43 -38.78 26.38 0.30
CA SER A 43 -39.09 25.96 -1.07
C SER A 43 -38.06 24.93 -1.55
N THR A 44 -38.49 24.00 -2.42
CA THR A 44 -37.62 22.93 -2.95
C THR A 44 -36.32 23.48 -3.55
N LEU A 45 -36.35 24.68 -4.13
CA LEU A 45 -35.16 25.39 -4.65
C LEU A 45 -34.19 25.82 -3.55
N GLN A 46 -34.68 26.29 -2.39
CA GLN A 46 -33.83 26.65 -1.25
C GLN A 46 -33.15 25.40 -0.66
N LYS A 47 -33.87 24.28 -0.57
CA LYS A 47 -33.32 23.00 -0.14
C LYS A 47 -32.25 22.49 -1.11
N LEU A 48 -32.52 22.53 -2.42
CA LEU A 48 -31.56 22.14 -3.45
C LEU A 48 -30.30 23.01 -3.40
N ARG A 49 -30.45 24.34 -3.32
CA ARG A 49 -29.33 25.29 -3.19
C ARG A 49 -28.48 25.01 -1.95
N TYR A 50 -29.11 24.74 -0.81
CA TYR A 50 -28.40 24.37 0.41
C TYR A 50 -27.63 23.04 0.24
N LEU A 51 -28.24 22.01 -0.36
CA LEU A 51 -27.59 20.73 -0.59
C LEU A 51 -26.39 20.85 -1.55
N VAL A 52 -26.53 21.62 -2.63
CA VAL A 52 -25.44 21.88 -3.57
C VAL A 52 -24.30 22.64 -2.90
N LEU A 53 -24.60 23.73 -2.19
CA LEU A 53 -23.58 24.51 -1.47
C LEU A 53 -22.89 23.68 -0.39
N LYS A 54 -23.63 22.84 0.34
CA LYS A 54 -23.06 21.92 1.33
C LYS A 54 -22.17 20.87 0.67
N HIS A 55 -22.57 20.33 -0.48
CA HIS A 55 -21.77 19.36 -1.21
C HIS A 55 -20.48 20.00 -1.74
N VAL A 56 -20.58 21.16 -2.39
CA VAL A 56 -19.43 21.92 -2.91
C VAL A 56 -18.49 22.36 -1.79
N SER A 57 -19.03 22.84 -0.66
CA SER A 57 -18.23 23.22 0.51
C SER A 57 -17.50 22.00 1.09
N ARG A 58 -18.17 20.85 1.22
CA ARG A 58 -17.57 19.61 1.70
C ARG A 58 -16.51 19.08 0.74
N THR A 59 -16.74 19.12 -0.58
CA THR A 59 -15.75 18.68 -1.56
C THR A 59 -14.55 19.62 -1.59
N ALA A 60 -14.76 20.94 -1.49
CA ALA A 60 -13.68 21.92 -1.38
C ALA A 60 -12.84 21.71 -0.12
N GLN A 61 -13.46 21.53 1.06
CA GLN A 61 -12.76 21.25 2.31
C GLN A 61 -11.97 19.94 2.27
N ASN A 62 -12.55 18.89 1.68
CA ASN A 62 -11.87 17.61 1.51
C ASN A 62 -10.70 17.72 0.52
N ALA A 63 -10.88 18.47 -0.56
CA ALA A 63 -9.83 18.71 -1.55
C ALA A 63 -8.67 19.50 -0.93
N ASP A 64 -8.96 20.60 -0.22
CA ASP A 64 -7.97 21.40 0.49
C ASP A 64 -7.17 20.57 1.51
N ARG A 65 -7.87 19.80 2.36
CA ARG A 65 -7.21 18.89 3.30
C ARG A 65 -6.33 17.85 2.59
N THR A 66 -6.78 17.33 1.45
CA THR A 66 -6.00 16.35 0.68
C THR A 66 -4.77 16.98 0.04
N LEU A 67 -4.89 18.20 -0.49
CA LEU A 67 -3.78 18.94 -1.08
C LEU A 67 -2.73 19.32 -0.04
N LEU A 68 -3.14 19.75 1.16
CA LEU A 68 -2.21 20.04 2.25
C LEU A 68 -1.46 18.77 2.70
N ARG A 69 -2.16 17.64 2.80
CA ARG A 69 -1.52 16.35 3.11
C ARG A 69 -0.59 15.87 2.02
N LEU A 70 -0.94 16.08 0.75
CA LEU A 70 -0.08 15.79 -0.38
C LEU A 70 1.17 16.68 -0.38
N ALA A 71 1.02 17.98 -0.10
CA ALA A 71 2.13 18.90 0.04
C ALA A 71 3.08 18.48 1.17
N ALA A 72 2.52 18.08 2.33
CA ALA A 72 3.30 17.54 3.43
C ALA A 72 4.04 16.24 3.05
N LEU A 73 3.41 15.34 2.30
CA LEU A 73 4.05 14.11 1.81
C LEU A 73 5.24 14.45 0.89
N LEU A 74 5.01 15.34 -0.09
CA LEU A 74 5.99 15.75 -1.09
C LEU A 74 7.09 16.66 -0.54
N SER A 75 6.90 17.25 0.65
CA SER A 75 7.92 18.08 1.30
C SER A 75 9.19 17.31 1.70
N THR A 76 9.12 15.98 1.74
CA THR A 76 10.24 15.12 2.10
C THR A 76 10.70 14.28 0.90
N PRO A 77 12.02 14.07 0.73
CA PRO A 77 12.54 13.16 -0.30
C PRO A 77 11.99 11.74 -0.17
N SER A 78 11.83 11.25 1.06
CA SER A 78 11.29 9.92 1.33
C SER A 78 9.81 9.79 0.95
N GLY A 79 8.97 10.79 1.28
CA GLY A 79 7.57 10.78 0.88
C GLY A 79 7.39 10.86 -0.64
N THR A 80 8.23 11.66 -1.32
CA THR A 80 8.29 11.71 -2.79
C THR A 80 8.68 10.35 -3.39
N ASP A 81 9.74 9.71 -2.88
CA ASP A 81 10.17 8.39 -3.40
C ASP A 81 9.09 7.33 -3.23
N VAL A 82 8.44 7.26 -2.07
CA VAL A 82 7.40 6.25 -1.79
C VAL A 82 6.16 6.45 -2.67
N LEU A 83 5.77 7.70 -2.91
CA LEU A 83 4.69 8.01 -3.85
C LEU A 83 5.05 7.57 -5.27
N LEU A 84 6.23 7.96 -5.75
CA LEU A 84 6.73 7.60 -7.07
C LEU A 84 6.90 6.09 -7.24
N CYS A 85 7.36 5.40 -6.20
CA CYS A 85 7.44 3.94 -6.13
C CYS A 85 6.07 3.31 -6.39
N THR A 86 5.07 3.76 -5.64
CA THR A 86 3.70 3.25 -5.72
C THR A 86 3.11 3.50 -7.11
N ILE A 87 3.29 4.72 -7.64
CA ILE A 87 2.81 5.08 -8.98
C ILE A 87 3.48 4.21 -10.05
N SER A 88 4.82 4.06 -10.01
CA SER A 88 5.57 3.29 -11.00
C SER A 88 5.13 1.82 -11.07
N TYR A 89 4.96 1.16 -9.93
CA TYR A 89 4.50 -0.24 -9.92
C TYR A 89 3.01 -0.37 -10.24
N THR A 90 2.18 0.61 -9.88
CA THR A 90 0.78 0.66 -10.31
C THR A 90 0.67 0.77 -11.83
N LEU A 91 1.48 1.65 -12.44
CA LEU A 91 1.56 1.79 -13.90
C LEU A 91 2.10 0.52 -14.56
N THR A 92 3.06 -0.16 -13.93
CA THR A 92 3.58 -1.45 -14.40
C THR A 92 2.49 -2.52 -14.40
N LEU A 93 1.68 -2.59 -13.34
CA LEU A 93 0.55 -3.51 -13.26
C LEU A 93 -0.52 -3.18 -14.30
N VAL A 94 -0.92 -1.91 -14.41
CA VAL A 94 -1.89 -1.44 -15.42
C VAL A 94 -1.42 -1.78 -16.83
N ARG A 95 -0.15 -1.49 -17.15
CA ARG A 95 0.47 -1.83 -18.43
C ARG A 95 0.39 -3.33 -18.68
N ALA A 96 0.79 -4.17 -17.73
CA ALA A 96 0.82 -5.62 -17.90
C ALA A 96 -0.59 -6.21 -18.13
N LEU A 97 -1.59 -5.74 -17.38
CA LEU A 97 -2.98 -6.18 -17.54
C LEU A 97 -3.57 -5.71 -18.88
N LEU A 98 -3.36 -4.45 -19.24
CA LEU A 98 -3.84 -3.90 -20.50
C LEU A 98 -3.14 -4.50 -21.72
N SER A 99 -1.85 -4.84 -21.62
CA SER A 99 -1.11 -5.51 -22.70
C SER A 99 -1.68 -6.89 -22.99
N ARG A 100 -2.00 -7.67 -21.94
CA ARG A 100 -2.68 -8.97 -22.11
C ARG A 100 -4.07 -8.84 -22.73
N LEU A 101 -4.82 -7.81 -22.34
CA LEU A 101 -6.13 -7.54 -22.95
C LEU A 101 -5.98 -7.11 -24.41
N LEU A 102 -4.96 -6.33 -24.74
CA LEU A 102 -4.65 -5.89 -26.09
C LEU A 102 -4.24 -7.07 -26.98
N GLU A 103 -3.32 -7.92 -26.52
CA GLU A 103 -2.88 -9.14 -27.22
C GLU A 103 -4.06 -10.06 -27.50
N ARG A 104 -4.92 -10.31 -26.51
CA ARG A 104 -6.13 -11.15 -26.70
C ARG A 104 -7.09 -10.57 -27.73
N ARG A 105 -7.29 -9.25 -27.73
CA ARG A 105 -8.15 -8.58 -28.72
C ARG A 105 -7.54 -8.66 -30.12
N LEU A 106 -6.25 -8.41 -30.25
CA LEU A 106 -5.56 -8.50 -31.54
C LEU A 106 -5.54 -9.92 -32.07
N ALA A 107 -5.30 -10.91 -31.22
CA ALA A 107 -5.38 -12.32 -31.58
C ALA A 107 -6.80 -12.70 -32.04
N SER A 108 -7.84 -12.29 -31.30
CA SER A 108 -9.24 -12.56 -31.69
C SER A 108 -9.63 -11.90 -33.00
N ILE A 109 -9.14 -10.68 -33.28
CA ILE A 109 -9.34 -10.01 -34.56
C ILE A 109 -8.63 -10.80 -35.67
N ALA A 110 -7.37 -11.19 -35.44
CA ALA A 110 -6.58 -11.95 -36.40
C ALA A 110 -7.21 -13.32 -36.72
N THR A 111 -7.69 -14.05 -35.72
CA THR A 111 -8.37 -15.34 -35.93
C THR A 111 -9.68 -15.17 -36.69
N ALA A 112 -10.50 -14.17 -36.34
CA ALA A 112 -11.76 -13.91 -37.05
C ALA A 112 -11.54 -13.52 -38.53
N ILE A 113 -10.41 -12.89 -38.86
CA ILE A 113 -10.03 -12.59 -40.24
C ILE A 113 -9.54 -13.86 -40.93
N ALA A 114 -8.67 -14.64 -40.26
CA ALA A 114 -8.15 -15.89 -40.80
C ALA A 114 -9.27 -16.87 -41.14
N GLU A 115 -10.24 -17.07 -40.24
CA GLU A 115 -11.42 -17.92 -40.47
C GLU A 115 -12.25 -17.45 -41.67
N LYS A 116 -12.39 -16.14 -41.88
CA LYS A 116 -13.10 -15.61 -43.05
C LYS A 116 -12.31 -15.76 -44.35
N ALA A 117 -10.99 -15.86 -44.26
CA ALA A 117 -10.10 -15.99 -45.41
C ALA A 117 -9.83 -17.47 -45.77
N ASP A 118 -10.05 -18.41 -44.86
CA ASP A 118 -9.76 -19.85 -44.98
C ASP A 118 -10.53 -20.56 -46.13
N GLY A 119 -11.60 -19.93 -46.65
CA GLY A 119 -12.32 -20.40 -47.83
C GLY A 119 -12.08 -19.60 -49.12
N ILE A 120 -11.26 -18.55 -49.06
CA ILE A 120 -11.03 -17.61 -50.17
C ILE A 120 -9.59 -17.73 -50.70
N LEU A 121 -8.63 -18.03 -49.83
CA LEU A 121 -7.21 -18.11 -50.19
C LEU A 121 -6.86 -19.49 -50.73
N LEU A 122 -6.07 -19.52 -51.81
CA LEU A 122 -5.49 -20.76 -52.30
C LEU A 122 -4.32 -21.21 -51.41
N PRO A 123 -3.99 -22.51 -51.38
CA PRO A 123 -2.84 -23.01 -50.62
C PRO A 123 -1.54 -22.31 -51.05
N GLY A 124 -0.90 -21.59 -50.11
CA GLY A 124 0.34 -20.85 -50.35
C GLY A 124 0.19 -19.33 -50.59
N GLU A 125 -1.04 -18.81 -50.67
CA GLU A 125 -1.28 -17.37 -50.75
C GLU A 125 -1.25 -16.69 -49.36
N THR A 126 -0.48 -15.62 -49.21
CA THR A 126 -0.42 -14.83 -47.98
C THR A 126 -1.31 -13.60 -48.08
N LEU A 127 -2.26 -13.45 -47.16
CA LEU A 127 -3.09 -12.25 -47.05
C LEU A 127 -2.45 -11.23 -46.12
N ILE A 128 -2.04 -10.08 -46.67
CA ILE A 128 -1.59 -8.91 -45.90
C ILE A 128 -2.75 -7.92 -45.84
N ALA A 129 -3.49 -7.90 -44.72
CA ALA A 129 -4.59 -6.97 -44.50
C ALA A 129 -4.19 -5.90 -43.47
N SER A 130 -4.17 -4.63 -43.90
CA SER A 130 -4.05 -3.48 -42.99
C SER A 130 -5.45 -3.00 -42.60
N LEU A 131 -5.90 -3.39 -41.41
CA LEU A 131 -7.21 -3.00 -40.90
C LEU A 131 -7.08 -1.91 -39.84
N PRO A 132 -7.92 -0.86 -39.90
CA PRO A 132 -7.92 0.16 -38.87
C PRO A 132 -8.38 -0.46 -37.54
N ALA A 133 -7.48 -0.49 -36.56
CA ALA A 133 -7.81 -0.98 -35.23
C ALA A 133 -9.02 -0.23 -34.64
N PRO A 134 -9.96 -0.92 -33.96
CA PRO A 134 -11.09 -0.27 -33.30
C PRO A 134 -10.62 0.84 -32.34
N ALA A 135 -11.38 1.93 -32.22
CA ALA A 135 -11.01 3.08 -31.39
C ALA A 135 -10.68 2.70 -29.93
N SER A 136 -11.42 1.75 -29.37
CA SER A 136 -11.16 1.20 -28.03
C SER A 136 -9.83 0.46 -27.93
N THR A 137 -9.42 -0.25 -28.98
CA THR A 137 -8.13 -0.97 -29.04
C THR A 137 -6.98 0.02 -29.17
N LYS A 138 -7.16 1.09 -29.96
CA LYS A 138 -6.19 2.21 -30.04
C LYS A 138 -6.01 2.91 -28.69
N LEU A 139 -7.10 3.15 -27.95
CA LEU A 139 -7.03 3.75 -26.62
C LEU A 139 -6.26 2.86 -25.64
N ILE A 140 -6.52 1.54 -25.63
CA ILE A 140 -5.78 0.58 -24.79
C ILE A 140 -4.28 0.62 -25.15
N ALA A 141 -3.94 0.57 -26.44
CA ALA A 141 -2.55 0.64 -26.89
C ALA A 141 -1.87 1.95 -26.45
N GLN A 142 -2.57 3.08 -26.55
CA GLN A 142 -2.07 4.38 -26.09
C GLN A 142 -1.82 4.38 -24.58
N VAL A 143 -2.75 3.85 -23.77
CA VAL A 143 -2.59 3.78 -22.31
C VAL A 143 -1.44 2.84 -21.94
N VAL A 144 -1.26 1.72 -22.65
CA VAL A 144 -0.13 0.80 -22.46
C VAL A 144 1.20 1.54 -22.72
N GLY A 145 1.29 2.26 -23.84
CA GLY A 145 2.47 3.02 -24.21
C GLY A 145 2.79 4.16 -23.24
N SER A 146 1.79 4.96 -22.87
CA SER A 146 1.97 6.08 -21.94
C SER A 146 2.29 5.61 -20.51
N SER A 147 1.66 4.53 -20.04
CA SER A 147 1.96 3.95 -18.73
C SER A 147 3.37 3.40 -18.68
N LYS A 148 3.86 2.77 -19.77
CA LYS A 148 5.25 2.33 -19.88
C LYS A 148 6.22 3.50 -19.79
N ALA A 149 6.03 4.51 -20.65
CA ALA A 149 6.93 5.65 -20.72
C ALA A 149 7.03 6.40 -19.38
N LEU A 150 5.89 6.58 -18.71
CA LEU A 150 5.86 7.22 -17.39
C LEU A 150 6.50 6.34 -16.31
N ALA A 151 6.23 5.04 -16.29
CA ALA A 151 6.87 4.11 -15.32
C ALA A 151 8.39 4.07 -15.49
N ASP A 152 8.88 4.02 -16.73
CA ASP A 152 10.31 4.01 -17.07
C ASP A 152 10.97 5.33 -16.64
N THR A 153 10.33 6.47 -16.90
CA THR A 153 10.82 7.80 -16.47
C THR A 153 10.91 7.91 -14.95
N ILE A 154 9.87 7.44 -14.24
CA ILE A 154 9.88 7.43 -12.76
C ILE A 154 10.98 6.51 -12.24
N SER A 155 11.15 5.32 -12.83
CA SER A 155 12.19 4.37 -12.44
C SER A 155 13.58 4.99 -12.59
N ASP A 156 13.84 5.64 -13.74
CA ASP A 156 15.10 6.32 -14.01
C ASP A 156 15.41 7.41 -12.99
N PHE A 157 14.44 8.29 -12.72
CA PHE A 157 14.56 9.34 -11.71
C PHE A 157 14.86 8.78 -10.32
N ARG A 158 14.16 7.72 -9.91
CA ARG A 158 14.34 7.10 -8.59
C ARG A 158 15.72 6.49 -8.44
N ILE A 159 16.22 5.79 -9.46
CA ILE A 159 17.58 5.23 -9.43
C ILE A 159 18.61 6.35 -9.36
N PHE A 160 18.44 7.41 -10.16
CA PHE A 160 19.34 8.57 -10.15
C PHE A 160 19.44 9.23 -8.77
N VAL A 161 18.30 9.56 -8.15
CA VAL A 161 18.29 10.20 -6.82
C VAL A 161 18.85 9.27 -5.74
N ARG A 162 18.63 7.96 -5.87
CA ARG A 162 19.17 6.96 -4.93
C ARG A 162 20.69 6.84 -4.97
N MET A 163 21.37 7.37 -5.98
CA MET A 163 22.85 7.35 -6.03
C MET A 163 23.50 7.94 -4.78
N TRP A 164 22.85 8.90 -4.13
CA TRP A 164 23.32 9.54 -2.89
C TRP A 164 23.07 8.70 -1.63
N GLY A 165 22.48 7.51 -1.79
CA GLY A 165 22.19 6.56 -0.73
C GLY A 165 23.42 6.13 0.05
N LEU A 166 24.62 6.10 -0.56
CA LEU A 166 25.87 5.76 0.14
C LEU A 166 26.17 6.70 1.31
N VAL A 167 25.83 7.98 1.19
CA VAL A 167 26.00 8.95 2.29
C VAL A 167 25.07 8.59 3.45
N GLY A 168 23.83 8.19 3.15
CA GLY A 168 22.88 7.69 4.15
C GLY A 168 23.34 6.38 4.79
N MET A 169 23.96 5.48 4.02
CA MET A 169 24.52 4.23 4.57
C MET A 169 25.72 4.50 5.49
N TYR A 170 26.57 5.47 5.15
CA TYR A 170 27.67 5.90 6.01
C TYR A 170 27.16 6.48 7.34
N THR A 171 26.16 7.36 7.31
CA THR A 171 25.61 7.93 8.55
C THR A 171 24.92 6.86 9.39
N TRP A 172 24.24 5.89 8.77
CA TRP A 172 23.65 4.75 9.46
C TRP A 172 24.73 3.84 10.09
N ALA A 173 25.80 3.52 9.35
CA ALA A 173 26.92 2.74 9.86
C ALA A 173 27.64 3.47 11.01
N ARG A 174 27.89 4.77 10.86
CA ARG A 174 28.50 5.61 11.90
C ARG A 174 27.63 5.64 13.15
N GLY A 175 26.33 5.88 13.02
CA GLY A 175 25.40 5.88 14.16
C GLY A 175 25.38 4.54 14.89
N THR A 176 25.38 3.44 14.13
CA THR A 176 25.49 2.08 14.66
C THR A 176 26.80 1.88 15.42
N TYR A 177 27.93 2.35 14.87
CA TYR A 177 29.23 2.24 15.51
C TYR A 177 29.35 3.08 16.79
N THR A 178 28.85 4.33 16.77
CA THR A 178 28.94 5.25 17.91
C THR A 178 27.99 4.92 19.06
N SER A 179 27.04 4.02 18.86
CA SER A 179 26.14 3.52 19.89
C SER A 179 26.48 2.06 20.21
N PRO A 180 27.55 1.80 20.98
CA PRO A 180 27.94 0.45 21.35
C PRO A 180 26.87 -0.23 22.21
N LEU A 181 26.85 -1.56 22.19
CA LEU A 181 25.98 -2.32 23.09
C LEU A 181 26.47 -2.17 24.53
N PRO A 182 25.55 -2.00 25.50
CA PRO A 182 25.88 -2.12 26.92
C PRO A 182 26.55 -3.47 27.23
N SER A 183 27.42 -3.52 28.24
CA SER A 183 28.12 -4.75 28.63
C SER A 183 27.15 -5.85 29.11
N ASP A 184 25.99 -5.46 29.61
CA ASP A 184 24.86 -6.26 30.07
C ASP A 184 23.80 -6.54 28.98
N ALA A 185 24.11 -6.22 27.72
CA ALA A 185 23.16 -6.35 26.61
C ALA A 185 22.58 -7.77 26.48
N SER A 186 21.27 -7.83 26.31
CA SER A 186 20.52 -9.07 26.14
C SER A 186 20.90 -9.80 24.84
N THR A 187 20.72 -11.12 24.81
CA THR A 187 20.90 -11.92 23.58
C THR A 187 20.09 -11.36 22.41
N LYS A 188 18.88 -10.85 22.68
CA LYS A 188 18.05 -10.15 21.67
C LYS A 188 18.78 -8.99 21.02
N GLU A 189 19.38 -8.12 21.83
CA GLU A 189 20.06 -6.90 21.37
C GLU A 189 21.32 -7.24 20.57
N LYS A 190 22.05 -8.29 20.98
CA LYS A 190 23.22 -8.80 20.26
C LYS A 190 22.83 -9.33 18.87
N ILE A 191 21.75 -10.11 18.78
CA ILE A 191 21.23 -10.61 17.50
C ILE A 191 20.77 -9.46 16.62
N LEU A 192 19.97 -8.52 17.15
CA LEU A 192 19.49 -7.36 16.40
C LEU A 192 20.67 -6.49 15.91
N ARG A 193 21.74 -6.39 16.69
CA ARG A 193 22.96 -5.68 16.29
C ARG A 193 23.66 -6.37 15.11
N GLN A 194 23.79 -7.69 15.16
CA GLN A 194 24.39 -8.46 14.05
C GLN A 194 23.55 -8.32 12.78
N LEU A 195 22.23 -8.44 12.88
CA LEU A 195 21.32 -8.23 11.76
C LEU A 195 21.43 -6.80 11.20
N THR A 196 21.57 -5.79 12.06
CA THR A 196 21.76 -4.40 11.62
C THR A 196 23.05 -4.24 10.80
N TRP A 197 24.17 -4.81 11.26
CA TRP A 197 25.42 -4.77 10.50
C TRP A 197 25.33 -5.55 9.18
N ALA A 198 24.64 -6.69 9.16
CA ALA A 198 24.37 -7.44 7.94
C ALA A 198 23.53 -6.62 6.95
N SER A 199 22.46 -5.95 7.43
CA SER A 199 21.64 -5.06 6.61
C SER A 199 22.47 -3.90 6.02
N ILE A 200 23.32 -3.26 6.82
CA ILE A 200 24.22 -2.18 6.35
C ILE A 200 25.15 -2.70 5.25
N ALA A 201 25.86 -3.81 5.50
CA ALA A 201 26.80 -4.37 4.54
C ALA A 201 26.09 -4.74 3.23
N SER A 202 24.89 -5.32 3.33
CA SER A 202 24.07 -5.67 2.17
C SER A 202 23.65 -4.45 1.37
N CYS A 203 23.15 -3.40 2.04
CA CYS A 203 22.75 -2.15 1.40
C CYS A 203 23.92 -1.42 0.74
N VAL A 204 25.11 -1.44 1.35
CA VAL A 204 26.32 -0.85 0.74
C VAL A 204 26.70 -1.61 -0.53
N GLY A 205 26.74 -2.95 -0.48
CA GLY A 205 27.02 -3.78 -1.65
C GLY A 205 26.02 -3.53 -2.78
N PHE A 206 24.73 -3.49 -2.44
CA PHE A 206 23.65 -3.11 -3.35
C PHE A 206 23.90 -1.76 -4.01
N GLN A 207 24.14 -0.71 -3.21
CA GLN A 207 24.21 0.67 -3.71
C GLN A 207 25.45 0.91 -4.57
N VAL A 208 26.61 0.31 -4.22
CA VAL A 208 27.84 0.43 -5.02
C VAL A 208 27.65 -0.20 -6.40
N LEU A 209 27.11 -1.42 -6.44
CA LEU A 209 26.89 -2.14 -7.70
C LEU A 209 25.83 -1.47 -8.56
N GLU A 210 24.72 -1.03 -7.95
CA GLU A 210 23.68 -0.32 -8.68
C GLU A 210 24.18 1.00 -9.25
N ASN A 211 24.92 1.81 -8.47
CA ASN A 211 25.44 3.09 -8.95
C ASN A 211 26.36 2.89 -10.16
N GLY A 212 27.21 1.88 -10.14
CA GLY A 212 28.07 1.57 -11.27
C GLY A 212 27.30 1.06 -12.49
N ALA A 213 26.33 0.16 -12.29
CA ALA A 213 25.51 -0.36 -13.37
C ALA A 213 24.65 0.75 -14.02
N TYR A 214 24.13 1.66 -13.22
CA TYR A 214 23.38 2.83 -13.70
C TYR A 214 24.27 3.81 -14.47
N LEU A 215 25.46 4.14 -13.95
CA LEU A 215 26.41 4.99 -14.68
C LEU A 215 26.88 4.36 -15.99
N SER A 216 27.06 3.03 -16.01
CA SER A 216 27.33 2.26 -17.23
C SER A 216 26.20 2.41 -18.25
N SER A 217 24.95 2.22 -17.83
CA SER A 217 23.78 2.27 -18.72
C SER A 217 23.55 3.65 -19.33
N LYS A 218 24.03 4.71 -18.66
CA LYS A 218 24.04 6.09 -19.15
C LYS A 218 25.28 6.47 -19.95
N GLY A 219 26.24 5.56 -20.11
CA GLY A 219 27.47 5.79 -20.85
C GLY A 219 28.46 6.73 -20.13
N ALA A 220 28.31 6.94 -18.83
CA ALA A 220 29.25 7.75 -18.05
C ALA A 220 30.59 7.03 -17.79
N LEU A 221 30.59 5.70 -17.85
CA LEU A 221 31.79 4.88 -17.71
C LEU A 221 32.42 4.59 -19.09
N THR A 222 33.47 5.32 -19.44
CA THR A 222 34.06 5.30 -20.80
C THR A 222 35.30 4.41 -20.94
N SER A 223 35.73 3.72 -19.88
CA SER A 223 36.92 2.85 -19.95
C SER A 223 36.68 1.64 -20.87
N ALA A 224 37.75 1.05 -21.42
CA ALA A 224 37.69 -0.15 -22.26
C ALA A 224 36.97 -1.35 -21.60
N THR A 225 36.94 -1.41 -20.26
CA THR A 225 36.24 -2.48 -19.52
C THR A 225 34.72 -2.25 -19.36
N TRP A 226 34.24 -1.06 -19.73
CA TRP A 226 32.85 -0.62 -19.61
C TRP A 226 32.23 -0.29 -20.98
N THR A 227 32.99 -0.42 -22.07
CA THR A 227 32.51 -0.18 -23.44
C THR A 227 32.37 -1.50 -24.23
N GLY A 228 31.58 -1.46 -25.30
CA GLY A 228 31.31 -2.63 -26.15
C GLY A 228 30.53 -3.74 -25.45
N ASP A 229 30.65 -4.97 -25.95
CA ASP A 229 29.91 -6.13 -25.44
C ASP A 229 30.39 -6.57 -24.05
N VAL A 230 31.68 -6.38 -23.76
CA VAL A 230 32.27 -6.64 -22.43
C VAL A 230 31.66 -5.73 -21.38
N GLY A 231 31.50 -4.44 -21.69
CA GLY A 231 30.83 -3.47 -20.82
C GLY A 231 29.39 -3.85 -20.51
N LYS A 232 28.61 -4.23 -21.53
CA LYS A 232 27.22 -4.67 -21.36
C LYS A 232 27.10 -5.93 -20.49
N ALA A 233 27.98 -6.91 -20.69
CA ALA A 233 28.00 -8.11 -19.86
C ALA A 233 28.32 -7.79 -18.40
N ARG A 234 29.27 -6.89 -18.16
CA ARG A 234 29.62 -6.42 -16.82
C ARG A 234 28.49 -5.64 -16.15
N GLU A 235 27.84 -4.75 -16.90
CA GLU A 235 26.67 -4.00 -16.44
C GLU A 235 25.56 -4.95 -15.99
N ASN A 236 25.20 -5.94 -16.81
CA ASN A 236 24.19 -6.94 -16.47
C ASN A 236 24.57 -7.73 -15.21
N ASN A 237 25.83 -8.14 -15.09
CA ASN A 237 26.33 -8.80 -13.89
C ASN A 237 26.21 -7.91 -12.64
N TRP A 238 26.46 -6.61 -12.75
CA TRP A 238 26.33 -5.68 -11.63
C TRP A 238 24.86 -5.47 -11.23
N TRP A 239 23.93 -5.42 -12.19
CA TRP A 239 22.49 -5.41 -11.92
C TRP A 239 22.01 -6.69 -11.21
N LEU A 240 22.52 -7.86 -11.62
CA LEU A 240 22.20 -9.13 -10.99
C LEU A 240 22.73 -9.22 -9.56
N TRP A 241 24.00 -8.88 -9.35
CA TRP A 241 24.61 -8.93 -8.03
C TRP A 241 24.05 -7.88 -7.08
N SER A 242 23.73 -6.66 -7.56
CA SER A 242 23.02 -5.69 -6.74
C SER A 242 21.69 -6.29 -6.27
N SER A 243 20.88 -6.85 -7.17
CA SER A 243 19.62 -7.49 -6.83
C SER A 243 19.75 -8.63 -5.81
N ARG A 244 20.86 -9.39 -5.84
CA ARG A 244 21.17 -10.41 -4.81
C ARG A 244 21.46 -9.80 -3.44
N PHE A 245 22.21 -8.72 -3.37
CA PHE A 245 22.39 -7.97 -2.12
C PHE A 245 21.08 -7.38 -1.62
N TRP A 246 20.17 -6.99 -2.51
CA TRP A 246 18.83 -6.58 -2.11
C TRP A 246 18.02 -7.76 -1.53
N ALA A 247 18.11 -8.94 -2.14
CA ALA A 247 17.48 -10.16 -1.62
C ALA A 247 18.02 -10.53 -0.22
N VAL A 248 19.33 -10.44 -0.01
CA VAL A 248 19.96 -10.66 1.31
C VAL A 248 19.41 -9.67 2.33
N TYR A 249 19.32 -8.38 1.99
CA TYR A 249 18.74 -7.37 2.88
C TYR A 249 17.30 -7.71 3.28
N VAL A 250 16.45 -8.08 2.32
CA VAL A 250 15.06 -8.48 2.61
C VAL A 250 15.01 -9.72 3.50
N GLY A 251 15.88 -10.71 3.28
CA GLY A 251 16.00 -11.88 4.15
C GLY A 251 16.41 -11.52 5.58
N VAL A 252 17.38 -10.62 5.73
CA VAL A 252 17.83 -10.12 7.05
C VAL A 252 16.71 -9.34 7.74
N GLU A 253 15.95 -8.53 7.02
CA GLU A 253 14.80 -7.79 7.57
C GLU A 253 13.66 -8.71 8.02
N LEU A 254 13.36 -9.78 7.26
CA LEU A 254 12.40 -10.80 7.69
C LEU A 254 12.88 -11.54 8.95
N ALA A 255 14.18 -11.86 9.04
CA ALA A 255 14.77 -12.43 10.24
C ALA A 255 14.68 -11.47 11.43
N ARG A 256 14.96 -10.17 11.23
CA ARG A 256 14.81 -9.12 12.24
C ARG A 256 13.37 -9.05 12.76
N LEU A 257 12.39 -9.05 11.88
CA LEU A 257 10.97 -9.04 12.24
C LEU A 257 10.56 -10.30 13.02
N GLY A 258 11.09 -11.47 12.64
CA GLY A 258 10.89 -12.74 13.34
C GLY A 258 11.46 -12.71 14.76
N VAL A 259 12.69 -12.22 14.93
CA VAL A 259 13.33 -12.04 16.24
C VAL A 259 12.52 -11.07 17.11
N VAL A 260 12.12 -9.91 16.58
CA VAL A 260 11.30 -8.94 17.33
C VAL A 260 9.99 -9.57 17.79
N ARG A 261 9.31 -10.32 16.92
CA ARG A 261 8.03 -10.98 17.26
C ARG A 261 8.21 -12.03 18.36
N PHE A 262 9.18 -12.91 18.21
CA PHE A 262 9.47 -14.00 19.16
C PHE A 262 9.73 -13.46 20.58
N TYR A 263 10.59 -12.45 20.71
CA TYR A 263 10.89 -11.87 22.02
C TYR A 263 9.77 -10.98 22.58
N ASN A 264 8.96 -10.34 21.73
CA ASN A 264 7.83 -9.53 22.18
C ASN A 264 6.66 -10.40 22.68
N GLU A 265 6.48 -11.62 22.15
CA GLU A 265 5.53 -12.60 22.70
C GLU A 265 5.94 -13.01 24.11
N GLY A 266 7.22 -13.35 24.30
CA GLY A 266 7.75 -13.67 25.63
C GLY A 266 7.56 -12.55 26.64
N LYS A 267 7.75 -11.29 26.23
CA LYS A 267 7.55 -10.13 27.12
C LYS A 267 6.07 -9.88 27.46
N ARG A 268 5.16 -10.01 26.50
CA ARG A 268 3.71 -9.84 26.74
C ARG A 268 3.16 -10.83 27.75
N LEU A 269 3.59 -12.09 27.67
CA LEU A 269 3.19 -13.13 28.63
C LEU A 269 3.66 -12.82 30.07
N VAL A 270 4.78 -12.11 30.23
CA VAL A 270 5.30 -11.71 31.54
C VAL A 270 4.61 -10.44 32.05
N ASP A 271 4.42 -9.44 31.18
CA ASP A 271 3.75 -8.18 31.54
C ASP A 271 2.25 -8.41 31.90
N ASP A 272 1.56 -9.35 31.23
CA ASP A 272 0.15 -9.69 31.52
C ASP A 272 -0.04 -10.33 32.92
N VAL A 273 1.02 -10.88 33.51
CA VAL A 273 0.98 -11.50 34.86
C VAL A 273 1.22 -10.47 35.97
N VAL A 274 1.75 -9.28 35.66
CA VAL A 274 2.25 -8.31 36.66
C VAL A 274 1.37 -7.04 36.79
N ASP A 275 0.28 -6.92 36.03
CA ASP A 275 -0.58 -5.72 36.04
C ASP A 275 -1.52 -5.68 37.27
N ASP A 276 -1.02 -5.19 38.41
CA ASP A 276 -1.83 -4.88 39.61
C ASP A 276 -2.37 -3.44 39.53
N GLY A 277 -3.70 -3.32 39.64
CA GLY A 277 -4.47 -2.20 39.09
C GLY A 277 -4.60 -0.99 40.01
N GLU A 278 -3.87 0.09 39.71
CA GLU A 278 -4.13 1.42 40.28
C GLU A 278 -4.52 2.48 39.23
N LYS A 279 -5.20 3.55 39.68
CA LYS A 279 -5.88 4.55 38.82
C LYS A 279 -4.94 5.46 37.99
N GLU A 280 -3.69 5.68 38.42
CA GLU A 280 -2.63 6.27 37.56
C GLU A 280 -2.31 5.37 36.36
N GLY A 281 -2.66 4.10 36.45
CA GLY A 281 -2.54 3.13 35.38
C GLY A 281 -3.42 3.44 34.17
N LYS A 282 -4.49 4.24 34.25
CA LYS A 282 -5.39 4.46 33.09
C LYS A 282 -4.73 5.26 31.96
N LEU A 283 -4.13 6.41 32.26
CA LEU A 283 -3.41 7.21 31.26
C LEU A 283 -2.18 6.47 30.72
N ARG A 284 -1.38 5.85 31.61
CA ARG A 284 -0.25 5.01 31.18
C ARG A 284 -0.70 3.81 30.36
N ARG A 285 -1.85 3.19 30.67
CA ARG A 285 -2.42 2.07 29.91
C ARG A 285 -2.91 2.53 28.54
N GLU A 286 -3.55 3.70 28.43
CA GLU A 286 -3.92 4.27 27.14
C GLU A 286 -2.69 4.56 26.27
N GLU A 287 -1.63 5.12 26.84
CA GLU A 287 -0.35 5.32 26.15
C GLU A 287 0.32 4.00 25.75
N ARG A 288 0.34 3.01 26.64
CA ARG A 288 0.86 1.65 26.34
C ARG A 288 0.06 0.99 25.23
N VAL A 289 -1.27 1.10 25.23
CA VAL A 289 -2.14 0.55 24.19
C VAL A 289 -1.89 1.26 22.86
N LYS A 290 -1.77 2.59 22.87
CA LYS A 290 -1.40 3.37 21.67
C LYS A 290 -0.04 2.94 21.14
N GLN A 291 0.98 2.84 22.00
CA GLN A 291 2.32 2.41 21.61
C GLN A 291 2.31 0.97 21.07
N ALA A 292 1.65 0.04 21.75
CA ALA A 292 1.52 -1.34 21.28
C ALA A 292 0.78 -1.44 19.94
N SER A 293 -0.22 -0.59 19.70
CA SER A 293 -0.93 -0.52 18.42
C SER A 293 -0.05 0.02 17.30
N LEU A 294 0.79 1.02 17.60
CA LEU A 294 1.77 1.58 16.66
C LEU A 294 2.87 0.58 16.34
N GLU A 295 3.44 -0.09 17.34
CA GLU A 295 4.44 -1.15 17.16
C GLU A 295 3.88 -2.30 16.33
N ASN A 296 2.64 -2.73 16.61
CA ASN A 296 1.96 -3.77 15.83
C ASN A 296 1.72 -3.32 14.39
N TRP A 297 1.30 -2.07 14.18
CA TRP A 297 1.14 -1.50 12.83
C TRP A 297 2.46 -1.47 12.07
N LEU A 298 3.54 -0.98 12.69
CA LEU A 298 4.87 -0.91 12.08
C LEU A 298 5.39 -2.30 11.72
N TRP A 299 5.21 -3.28 12.60
CA TRP A 299 5.60 -4.66 12.35
C TRP A 299 4.83 -5.27 11.17
N TRP A 300 3.51 -5.11 11.13
CA TRP A 300 2.69 -5.61 10.02
C TRP A 300 2.99 -4.92 8.70
N LYS A 301 3.23 -3.61 8.74
CA LYS A 301 3.65 -2.83 7.58
C LYS A 301 4.98 -3.34 7.03
N ASP A 302 5.98 -3.51 7.89
CA ASP A 302 7.32 -3.98 7.51
C ASP A 302 7.28 -5.43 7.02
N LEU A 303 6.43 -6.27 7.62
CA LEU A 303 6.23 -7.64 7.14
C LEU A 303 5.58 -7.63 5.74
N ALA A 304 4.51 -6.86 5.56
CA ALA A 304 3.80 -6.79 4.29
C ALA A 304 4.71 -6.26 3.16
N SER A 305 5.51 -5.23 3.43
CA SER A 305 6.44 -4.68 2.45
C SER A 305 7.56 -5.67 2.11
N ASN A 306 8.18 -6.31 3.10
CA ASN A 306 9.26 -7.27 2.85
C ASN A 306 8.77 -8.55 2.17
N LEU A 307 7.58 -9.06 2.52
CA LEU A 307 6.98 -10.20 1.82
C LEU A 307 6.63 -9.87 0.37
N ALA A 308 6.22 -8.64 0.08
CA ALA A 308 5.98 -8.19 -1.27
C ALA A 308 7.30 -8.00 -2.05
N TYR A 309 8.37 -7.51 -1.40
CA TYR A 309 9.69 -7.37 -2.03
C TYR A 309 10.40 -8.71 -2.24
N ALA A 310 10.23 -9.70 -1.36
CA ALA A 310 10.92 -10.98 -1.43
C ALA A 310 10.87 -11.65 -2.83
N PRO A 311 9.70 -11.90 -3.44
CA PRO A 311 9.66 -12.51 -4.77
C PRO A 311 10.21 -11.60 -5.87
N MET A 312 10.18 -10.27 -5.70
CA MET A 312 10.77 -9.32 -6.65
C MET A 312 12.30 -9.36 -6.61
N THR A 313 12.87 -9.42 -5.41
CA THR A 313 14.33 -9.52 -5.22
C THR A 313 14.89 -10.79 -5.85
N ILE A 314 14.16 -11.90 -5.74
CA ILE A 314 14.51 -13.17 -6.38
C ILE A 314 14.36 -13.06 -7.90
N HIS A 315 13.27 -12.44 -8.39
CA HIS A 315 13.06 -12.24 -9.81
C HIS A 315 14.23 -11.47 -10.46
N TRP A 316 14.73 -10.39 -9.87
CA TRP A 316 15.89 -9.67 -10.41
C TRP A 316 17.26 -10.29 -10.08
N SER A 317 17.30 -11.30 -9.22
CA SER A 317 18.54 -12.06 -8.92
C SER A 317 18.84 -13.15 -9.96
N LEU A 318 17.87 -13.49 -10.81
CA LEU A 318 17.94 -14.52 -11.84
C LEU A 318 17.97 -13.88 -13.23
N GLU A 319 18.80 -14.43 -14.14
CA GLU A 319 18.94 -13.91 -15.51
C GLU A 319 17.64 -13.95 -16.31
N GLN A 320 16.80 -14.96 -16.09
CA GLN A 320 15.54 -15.15 -16.82
C GLN A 320 14.32 -14.55 -16.10
N GLY A 321 14.48 -14.09 -14.85
CA GLY A 321 13.36 -13.67 -14.02
C GLY A 321 12.47 -14.82 -13.52
N LEU A 322 11.89 -14.66 -12.32
CA LEU A 322 10.92 -15.61 -11.77
C LEU A 322 9.46 -15.18 -12.02
N LEU A 323 9.19 -13.90 -11.76
CA LEU A 323 7.86 -13.31 -11.90
C LEU A 323 7.58 -12.84 -13.32
N SER A 324 6.31 -12.93 -13.73
CA SER A 324 5.79 -12.19 -14.88
C SER A 324 5.60 -10.70 -14.58
N ASP A 325 5.55 -9.84 -15.60
CA ASP A 325 5.37 -8.39 -15.49
C ASP A 325 4.23 -7.94 -14.56
N TRP A 326 3.07 -8.59 -14.61
CA TRP A 326 1.94 -8.25 -13.73
C TRP A 326 2.23 -8.63 -12.28
N GLY A 327 2.99 -9.71 -12.04
CA GLY A 327 3.41 -10.13 -10.71
C GLY A 327 4.39 -9.13 -10.09
N VAL A 328 5.36 -8.64 -10.88
CA VAL A 328 6.27 -7.57 -10.46
C VAL A 328 5.49 -6.30 -10.12
N GLY A 329 4.54 -5.89 -10.97
CA GLY A 329 3.68 -4.74 -10.72
C GLY A 329 2.81 -4.89 -9.47
N ALA A 330 2.22 -6.06 -9.26
CA ALA A 330 1.37 -6.33 -8.09
C ALA A 330 2.16 -6.32 -6.78
N CYS A 331 3.28 -7.05 -6.73
CA CYS A 331 4.17 -7.07 -5.58
C CYS A 331 4.70 -5.65 -5.26
N GLY A 332 5.17 -4.93 -6.27
CA GLY A 332 5.69 -3.58 -6.08
C GLY A 332 4.62 -2.57 -5.65
N MET A 333 3.38 -2.71 -6.14
CA MET A 333 2.25 -1.89 -5.71
C MET A 333 1.89 -2.15 -4.25
N VAL A 334 1.91 -3.41 -3.79
CA VAL A 334 1.66 -3.75 -2.38
C VAL A 334 2.77 -3.19 -1.49
N ALA A 335 4.04 -3.38 -1.89
CA ALA A 335 5.17 -2.88 -1.12
C ALA A 335 5.19 -1.35 -1.02
N GLY A 336 5.06 -0.66 -2.16
CA GLY A 336 4.97 0.80 -2.23
C GLY A 336 3.74 1.33 -1.50
N GLY A 337 2.58 0.69 -1.68
CA GLY A 337 1.32 1.05 -1.03
C GLY A 337 1.38 0.95 0.49
N ALA A 338 1.98 -0.10 1.04
CA ALA A 338 2.18 -0.24 2.49
C ALA A 338 3.03 0.92 3.07
N LEU A 339 4.10 1.29 2.36
CA LEU A 339 4.95 2.43 2.73
C LEU A 339 4.22 3.77 2.56
N LEU A 340 3.42 3.91 1.50
CA LEU A 340 2.68 5.13 1.21
C LEU A 340 1.58 5.37 2.24
N LEU A 341 0.88 4.32 2.66
CA LEU A 341 -0.13 4.41 3.72
C LEU A 341 0.48 4.90 5.04
N ASP A 342 1.70 4.46 5.36
CA ASP A 342 2.43 4.91 6.55
C ASP A 342 2.88 6.37 6.44
N ALA A 343 3.48 6.74 5.30
CA ALA A 343 3.87 8.10 5.02
C ALA A 343 2.66 9.05 5.02
N TRP A 344 1.53 8.61 4.46
CA TRP A 344 0.28 9.36 4.45
C TRP A 344 -0.31 9.51 5.85
N ARG A 345 -0.22 8.51 6.73
CA ARG A 345 -0.65 8.64 8.13
C ARG A 345 0.16 9.70 8.89
N LYS A 346 1.44 9.85 8.58
CA LYS A 346 2.32 10.86 9.19
C LYS A 346 2.04 12.30 8.74
N THR A 347 1.22 12.50 7.70
CA THR A 347 0.79 13.85 7.26
C THR A 347 -0.52 14.30 7.91
N ALA A 348 -1.14 13.45 8.73
CA ALA A 348 -2.50 13.64 9.25
C ALA A 348 -2.58 14.61 10.42
#